data_AF-A0A6B9W406-F1
#
_entry.id   AF-A0A6B9W406-F1
#
_cell.length_a   1.000
_cell.length_b   1.000
_cell.length_c   1.000
_cell.angle_alpha   90.00
_cell.angle_beta   90.00
_cell.angle_gamma   90.00
#
_symmetry.space_group_name_H-M   'P 1'
#
loop_
_entity.id
_entity.type
_entity.pdbx_description
1 polymer ?
#
loop_
_entity_poly.entity_id
_entity_poly.type
_entity_poly.pdbx_seq_one_letter_code
_entity_poly.pdbx_strand_id
1 'polypeptide(L)' 'VLDLGTGGGIDVLLSAKRVGPTGKAYGLGMTDEMLELAQENKAKAGATNVEFLKGHIEAIPLPSKSVDVIISNCVINL' A
#
# COMPACT_ATOMS: atom_id res chain seq x y z
N VAL A 1 6.74 -2.73 4.26
CA VAL A 1 6.49 -1.27 4.06
C VAL A 1 4.99 -1.05 3.99
N LEU A 2 4.47 0.02 4.58
CA LEU A 2 3.07 0.45 4.49
C LEU A 2 2.99 1.85 3.88
N ASP A 3 2.16 2.03 2.86
CA ASP A 3 1.79 3.33 2.31
C ASP A 3 0.40 3.75 2.81
N LEU A 4 0.32 4.95 3.40
CA LEU A 4 -0.91 5.54 3.94
C LEU A 4 -1.54 6.46 2.90
N GLY A 5 -2.65 6.01 2.31
CA GLY A 5 -3.35 6.70 1.22
C GLY A 5 -2.84 6.26 -0.15
N THR A 6 -3.00 4.97 -0.43
CA THR A 6 -2.37 4.28 -1.57
C THR A 6 -2.71 4.81 -2.97
N GLY A 7 -3.79 5.58 -3.12
CA GLY A 7 -4.30 6.01 -4.42
C GLY A 7 -4.42 4.85 -5.42
N GLY A 8 -3.95 5.06 -6.66
CA GLY A 8 -3.86 4.00 -7.67
C GLY A 8 -2.69 3.01 -7.50
N GLY A 9 -1.96 3.07 -6.37
CA GLY A 9 -0.98 2.05 -5.97
C GLY A 9 0.47 2.28 -6.38
N ILE A 10 0.83 3.43 -6.98
CA ILE A 10 2.17 3.63 -7.55
C ILE A 10 3.30 3.52 -6.51
N ASP A 11 3.16 4.18 -5.36
CA ASP A 11 4.19 4.19 -4.31
C ASP A 11 4.36 2.80 -3.68
N VAL A 12 3.27 2.03 -3.60
CA VAL A 12 3.27 0.63 -3.13
C VAL A 12 3.99 -0.29 -4.13
N LEU A 13 3.73 -0.14 -5.43
CA LEU A 13 4.38 -0.95 -6.47
C LEU A 13 5.88 -0.66 -6.55
N LEU A 14 6.28 0.61 -6.45
CA LEU A 14 7.68 0.99 -6.39
C LEU A 14 8.35 0.46 -5.12
N SER A 15 7.65 0.53 -3.99
CA SER A 15 8.12 -0.04 -2.72
C SER A 15 8.31 -1.56 -2.81
N ALA A 16 7.36 -2.28 -3.40
CA ALA A 16 7.42 -3.73 -3.59
C ALA A 16 8.64 -4.17 -4.41
N LYS A 17 8.98 -3.40 -5.45
CA LYS A 17 10.21 -3.61 -6.22
C LYS A 17 11.46 -3.33 -5.38
N ARG A 18 11.44 -2.27 -4.56
CA ARG A 18 12.60 -1.83 -3.76
C ARG A 18 12.94 -2.77 -2.62
N VAL A 19 11.94 -3.36 -1.96
CA VAL A 19 12.11 -4.31 -0.84
C VAL A 19 12.51 -5.71 -1.30
N GLY A 20 12.44 -5.98 -2.60
CA GLY A 20 12.78 -7.28 -3.18
C GLY A 20 11.72 -8.37 -2.92
N PRO A 21 11.95 -9.58 -3.46
CA PRO A 21 10.94 -10.65 -3.50
C PRO A 21 10.58 -11.22 -2.12
N THR A 22 11.47 -11.07 -1.12
CA THR A 22 11.22 -11.51 0.25
C THR A 22 10.54 -10.43 1.10
N GLY A 23 10.51 -9.19 0.63
CA GLY A 23 9.82 -8.09 1.26
C GLY A 23 8.37 -7.99 0.80
N LYS A 24 7.55 -7.28 1.59
CA LYS A 24 6.13 -7.04 1.28
C LYS A 24 5.77 -5.56 1.40
N ALA A 25 4.96 -5.08 0.47
CA ALA A 25 4.42 -3.73 0.47
C ALA A 25 2.89 -3.78 0.65
N TYR A 26 2.40 -2.94 1.55
CA TYR A 26 0.98 -2.75 1.80
C TYR A 26 0.57 -1.34 1.37
N GLY A 27 -0.59 -1.21 0.75
CA GLY A 27 -1.24 0.07 0.51
C GLY A 27 -2.55 0.17 1.25
N LEU A 28 -2.74 1.20 2.07
CA LEU A 28 -4.01 1.46 2.75
C LEU A 28 -4.82 2.49 1.96
N GLY A 29 -6.04 2.13 1.56
CA GLY A 29 -6.96 3.00 0.83
C GLY A 29 -8.37 2.97 1.42
N MET A 30 -9.12 4.05 1.22
CA MET A 30 -10.47 4.19 1.79
C MET A 30 -11.59 3.86 0.78
N THR A 31 -11.42 4.26 -0.48
CA THR A 31 -12.46 4.14 -1.50
C THR A 31 -12.28 2.88 -2.33
N ASP A 32 -13.39 2.20 -2.63
CA ASP A 32 -13.37 0.97 -3.43
C ASP A 32 -12.84 1.23 -4.85
N GLU A 33 -13.24 2.35 -5.47
CA GLU A 33 -12.78 2.76 -6.81
C GLU A 33 -11.25 2.83 -6.92
N MET A 34 -10.58 3.46 -5.95
CA MET A 34 -9.12 3.56 -5.98
C MET A 34 -8.44 2.22 -5.67
N LEU A 35 -9.04 1.40 -4.81
CA LEU A 35 -8.53 0.06 -4.52
C LEU A 35 -8.67 -0.86 -5.74
N GLU A 36 -9.77 -0.78 -6.48
CA GLU A 36 -9.96 -1.51 -7.75
C GLU A 36 -8.88 -1.10 -8.76
N LEU A 37 -8.67 0.20 -8.96
CA LEU A 37 -7.61 0.72 -9.82
C LEU A 37 -6.21 0.23 -9.38
N ALA A 38 -5.95 0.23 -8.06
CA ALA A 38 -4.69 -0.25 -7.51
C ALA A 38 -4.49 -1.75 -7.76
N GLN A 39 -5.53 -2.57 -7.61
CA GLN A 39 -5.50 -4.00 -7.91
C GLN A 39 -5.24 -4.28 -9.39
N GLU A 40 -5.88 -3.52 -10.30
CA GLU A 40 -5.57 -3.60 -11.72
C GLU A 40 -4.11 -3.28 -12.01
N ASN A 41 -3.58 -2.21 -11.40
CA ASN A 41 -2.19 -1.81 -11.60
C ASN A 41 -1.21 -2.85 -11.05
N LYS A 42 -1.53 -3.48 -9.91
CA LYS A 42 -0.78 -4.63 -9.39
C LYS A 42 -0.78 -5.80 -10.37
N ALA A 43 -1.94 -6.14 -10.96
CA ALA A 43 -2.04 -7.21 -11.95
C ALA A 43 -1.21 -6.87 -13.21
N LYS A 44 -1.34 -5.65 -13.75
CA LYS A 44 -0.55 -5.16 -14.90
C LYS A 44 0.95 -5.17 -14.62
N ALA A 45 1.37 -4.86 -13.39
CA ALA A 45 2.76 -4.89 -12.96
C ALA A 45 3.30 -6.29 -12.65
N GLY A 46 2.44 -7.31 -12.59
CA GLY A 46 2.84 -8.67 -12.17
C GLY A 46 3.37 -8.74 -10.73
N ALA A 47 2.97 -7.80 -9.86
CA ALA A 47 3.51 -7.70 -8.52
C ALA A 47 2.84 -8.73 -7.59
N THR A 48 3.64 -9.69 -7.09
CA THR A 48 3.16 -10.78 -6.23
C THR A 48 3.29 -10.49 -4.74
N ASN A 49 4.11 -9.51 -4.36
CA ASN A 49 4.41 -9.14 -2.98
C ASN A 49 3.74 -7.81 -2.55
N VAL A 50 2.57 -7.54 -3.11
CA VAL A 50 1.74 -6.34 -2.84
C VAL A 50 0.38 -6.73 -2.29
N GLU A 51 -0.10 -6.02 -1.28
CA GLU A 51 -1.46 -6.17 -0.75
C GLU A 51 -2.11 -4.80 -0.51
N PHE A 52 -3.29 -4.58 -1.08
CA PHE A 52 -4.08 -3.38 -0.83
C PHE A 52 -5.15 -3.69 0.21
N LEU A 53 -5.24 -2.82 1.21
CA LEU A 53 -6.10 -2.95 2.37
C LEU A 53 -7.12 -1.81 2.33
N LYS A 54 -8.39 -2.15 2.54
CA LYS A 54 -9.43 -1.15 2.77
C LYS A 54 -9.43 -0.74 4.24
N GLY A 55 -9.38 0.55 4.50
CA GLY A 55 -9.48 1.07 5.86
C GLY A 55 -9.16 2.55 5.97
N HIS A 56 -9.19 3.02 7.21
CA HIS A 56 -8.82 4.39 7.60
C HIS A 56 -7.47 4.38 8.32
N ILE A 57 -6.74 5.49 8.27
CA ILE A 57 -5.38 5.59 8.85
C ILE A 57 -5.43 5.48 10.39
N GLU A 58 -6.56 5.85 10.98
CA GLU A 58 -6.86 5.76 12.41
C GLU A 58 -7.13 4.32 12.86
N ALA A 59 -7.38 3.39 11.94
CA ALA A 59 -7.77 2.01 12.20
C ALA A 59 -7.13 1.05 11.19
N ILE A 60 -5.79 1.04 11.14
CA ILE A 60 -5.01 0.22 10.21
C ILE A 60 -5.26 -1.27 10.51
N PRO A 61 -5.73 -2.07 9.52
CA PRO A 61 -6.02 -3.49 9.70
C PRO A 61 -4.75 -4.36 9.62
N LEU A 62 -3.71 -3.98 10.37
CA LEU A 62 -2.45 -4.72 10.48
C LEU A 62 -2.07 -4.89 11.96
N PRO A 63 -1.40 -6.00 12.32
CA PRO A 63 -0.89 -6.17 13.67
C PRO A 63 0.10 -5.07 14.06
N SER A 64 0.20 -4.78 15.36
CA SER A 64 1.24 -3.87 15.87
C SER A 64 2.65 -4.37 15.50
N LYS A 65 3.56 -3.45 15.18
CA LYS A 65 4.98 -3.75 14.86
C LYS A 65 5.16 -4.71 13.67
N SER A 66 4.22 -4.77 12.74
CA SER A 66 4.28 -5.67 11.57
C SER A 66 4.93 -5.06 10.32
N VAL A 67 5.35 -3.78 10.36
CA VAL A 67 5.97 -3.08 9.23
C VAL A 67 7.19 -2.29 9.69
N ASP A 68 8.24 -2.32 8.87
CA ASP A 68 9.52 -1.66 9.19
C ASP A 68 9.55 -0.18 8.80
N VAL A 69 8.74 0.21 7.81
CA VAL A 69 8.70 1.56 7.23
C VAL A 69 7.27 1.92 6.89
N ILE A 70 6.91 3.18 7.18
CA ILE A 70 5.65 3.82 6.80
C ILE A 70 5.96 4.97 5.84
N ILE A 71 5.20 5.05 4.75
CA ILE A 71 5.21 6.14 3.79
C ILE A 71 3.86 6.86 3.91
N SER A 72 3.90 8.19 3.90
CA SER A 72 2.70 9.01 3.73
C SER A 72 3.06 10.15 2.80
N ASN A 73 2.40 10.19 1.65
CA ASN A 73 2.63 11.17 0.60
C ASN A 73 1.34 11.95 0.36
N CYS A 74 1.33 13.24 0.73
CA CYS A 74 0.18 14.16 0.60
C CYS A 74 -1.10 13.78 1.37
N VAL A 75 -0.99 12.92 2.40
CA VAL A 75 -2.16 12.43 3.16
C VAL A 75 -2.14 12.94 4.59
N ILE A 76 -1.02 12.78 5.29
CA ILE A 76 -0.84 13.40 6.61
C ILE A 76 -0.28 14.81 6.40
N ASN A 77 -1.03 15.81 6.83
CA ASN A 77 -0.55 17.18 6.97
C ASN A 77 -0.20 17.42 8.44
N LEU A 78 1.08 17.70 8.72
CA LEU A 78 1.62 17.90 10.08
C LEU A 78 1.62 19.38 10.48
#